data_AF-A0A661NBJ9-F1
#
_entry.id   AF-A0A661NBJ9-F1
#
_cell.length_a   1.000
_cell.length_b   1.000
_cell.length_c   1.000
_cell.angle_alpha   90.00
_cell.angle_beta   90.00
_cell.angle_gamma   90.00
#
_symmetry.space_group_name_H-M   'P 1'
#
loop_
_entity.id
_entity.type
_entity.pdbx_description
1 polymer ?
#
loop_
_entity_poly.entity_id
_entity_poly.type
_entity_poly.pdbx_seq_one_letter_code
_entity_poly.pdbx_strand_id
1 'polypeptide(L)' 'MFTVDGLIDPALACQGSVYLDGVELGCNDPNGWTLKSPTQIELVGAACDAIQQGNHSVEGTFPCAVVSPLPN' A
#
# COMPACT_ATOMS: atom_id res chain seq x y z
N MET A 1 -0.68 -9.02 4.34
CA MET A 1 -0.52 -8.78 2.89
C MET A 1 -1.89 -8.49 2.32
N PHE A 2 -2.01 -7.48 1.45
CA PHE A 2 -3.28 -7.12 0.82
C PHE A 2 -3.14 -7.20 -0.70
N THR A 3 -4.20 -7.65 -1.36
CA THR A 3 -4.27 -7.75 -2.83
C THR A 3 -5.00 -6.51 -3.36
N VAL A 4 -4.43 -5.90 -4.40
CA VAL A 4 -5.01 -4.73 -5.08
C VAL A 4 -5.81 -5.19 -6.31
N ASP A 5 -6.98 -4.59 -6.53
CA ASP A 5 -7.81 -4.78 -7.73
C ASP A 5 -7.26 -3.97 -8.92
N GLY A 6 -6.03 -4.27 -9.34
CA GLY A 6 -5.30 -3.54 -10.38
C GLY A 6 -3.79 -3.80 -10.33
N LEU A 7 -3.07 -3.35 -11.36
CA LEU A 7 -1.60 -3.38 -11.41
C LEU A 7 -1.05 -1.98 -11.12
N ILE A 8 -0.40 -1.83 -9.98
CA ILE A 8 0.35 -0.63 -9.60
C ILE A 8 1.71 -0.67 -10.31
N ASP A 9 2.03 0.37 -11.07
CA ASP A 9 3.38 0.54 -11.62
C ASP A 9 4.38 0.79 -10.47
N PRO A 10 5.38 -0.09 -10.26
CA PRO A 10 6.37 0.08 -9.19
C PRO A 10 7.16 1.38 -9.29
N ALA A 11 7.36 1.93 -10.49
CA ALA A 11 8.06 3.20 -10.68
C ALA A 11 7.22 4.41 -10.24
N LEU A 12 5.90 4.25 -10.17
CA LEU A 12 4.94 5.31 -9.84
C LEU A 12 4.23 5.05 -8.50
N ALA A 13 4.51 3.94 -7.83
CA ALA A 13 3.81 3.51 -6.62
C ALA A 13 3.75 4.60 -5.53
N CYS A 14 4.86 5.32 -5.31
CA CYS A 14 4.93 6.39 -4.31
C CYS A 14 4.17 7.68 -4.69
N GLN A 15 3.50 7.71 -5.85
CA GLN A 15 2.53 8.78 -6.15
C GLN A 15 1.15 8.50 -5.52
N GLY A 16 0.92 7.28 -5.02
CA GLY A 16 -0.23 6.96 -4.17
C GLY A 16 0.10 7.12 -2.68
N SER A 17 -0.96 7.16 -1.89
CA SER A 17 -0.89 7.23 -0.43
C SER A 17 -1.55 6.00 0.20
N VAL A 18 -0.95 5.50 1.28
CA VAL A 18 -1.49 4.40 2.08
C VAL A 18 -1.65 4.90 3.51
N TYR A 19 -2.78 4.56 4.13
CA TYR A 19 -3.16 4.99 5.47
C TYR A 19 -3.45 3.78 6.34
N LEU A 20 -3.05 3.85 7.61
CA LEU A 20 -3.42 2.92 8.68
C LEU A 20 -4.19 3.70 9.75
N ASP A 21 -5.46 3.37 9.95
CA ASP A 21 -6.37 4.09 10.85
C ASP A 21 -6.40 5.62 10.61
N GLY A 22 -6.34 6.01 9.33
CA GLY A 22 -6.30 7.42 8.92
C GLY A 22 -4.93 8.10 9.05
N VAL A 23 -3.89 7.40 9.53
CA VAL A 23 -2.51 7.91 9.59
C VAL A 23 -1.78 7.54 8.31
N GLU A 24 -1.26 8.53 7.58
CA GLU A 24 -0.49 8.30 6.35
C GLU A 24 0.83 7.59 6.65
N LEU A 25 1.12 6.55 5.87
CA LEU A 25 2.35 5.77 5.93
C LEU A 25 3.30 6.20 4.80
N GLY A 26 4.58 6.36 5.12
CA GLY A 26 5.60 6.70 4.12
C GLY A 26 5.84 5.59 3.09
N CYS A 27 5.91 5.95 1.82
CA CYS A 27 6.27 5.02 0.75
C CYS A 27 7.75 4.68 0.79
N ASN A 28 8.08 3.39 0.76
CA ASN A 28 9.43 2.84 0.97
C ASN A 28 10.10 3.31 2.26
N ASP A 29 9.29 3.73 3.25
CA ASP A 29 9.78 4.07 4.58
C ASP A 29 9.97 2.79 5.40
N PRO A 30 11.07 2.66 6.19
CA PRO A 30 11.30 1.48 7.03
C PRO A 30 10.18 1.15 8.03
N ASN A 31 9.35 2.14 8.39
CA ASN A 31 8.19 2.02 9.28
C ASN A 31 6.86 2.31 8.56
N GLY A 32 6.85 2.32 7.22
CA GLY A 32 5.67 2.61 6.42
C GLY A 32 5.23 1.42 5.58
N TRP A 33 5.23 1.59 4.26
CA TRP A 33 4.79 0.57 3.33
C TRP A 33 5.70 0.48 2.10
N THR A 34 5.70 -0.67 1.43
CA THR A 34 6.39 -0.87 0.17
C THR A 34 5.53 -1.70 -0.79
N LEU A 35 5.74 -1.52 -2.09
CA LEU A 35 5.13 -2.34 -3.11
C LEU A 35 5.98 -3.60 -3.34
N LYS A 36 5.49 -4.76 -2.89
CA LYS A 36 6.20 -6.05 -3.07
C LYS A 36 6.01 -6.62 -4.47
N SER A 37 4.86 -6.39 -5.06
CA SER A 37 4.55 -6.73 -6.45
C SER A 37 3.49 -5.75 -6.97
N PRO A 38 3.25 -5.68 -8.29
CA PRO A 38 2.23 -4.79 -8.85
C PRO A 38 0.83 -4.93 -8.22
N THR A 39 0.53 -6.06 -7.56
CA THR A 39 -0.76 -6.31 -6.89
C THR A 39 -0.65 -6.42 -5.37
N GLN A 40 0.54 -6.28 -4.78
CA GLN A 40 0.75 -6.46 -3.34
C GLN A 40 1.47 -5.30 -2.69
N ILE A 41 0.79 -4.72 -1.70
CA ILE A 41 1.36 -3.78 -0.74
C ILE A 41 1.70 -4.52 0.54
N GLU A 42 2.88 -4.23 1.08
CA GLU A 42 3.36 -4.73 2.37
C GLU A 42 3.58 -3.55 3.32
N LEU A 43 3.02 -3.64 4.52
CA LEU A 43 3.35 -2.75 5.63
C LEU A 43 4.59 -3.29 6.34
N VAL A 44 5.55 -2.42 6.66
CA VAL A 44 6.85 -2.79 7.22
C VAL A 44 7.15 -2.01 8.49
N GLY A 45 8.04 -2.56 9.33
CA GLY A 45 8.43 -1.95 10.61
C GLY A 45 7.23 -1.69 11.52
N ALA A 46 7.18 -0.50 12.12
CA ALA A 46 6.14 -0.14 13.07
C ALA A 46 4.70 -0.25 12.53
N ALA A 47 4.48 -0.01 11.23
CA ALA A 47 3.16 -0.18 10.62
C ALA A 47 2.72 -1.66 10.56
N CYS A 48 3.68 -2.59 10.38
CA CYS A 48 3.42 -4.02 10.42
C CYS A 48 3.08 -4.48 11.85
N ASP A 49 3.80 -3.98 12.84
CA ASP A 49 3.56 -4.33 14.25
C ASP A 49 2.22 -3.78 14.74
N ALA A 50 1.83 -2.59 14.28
CA ALA A 50 0.56 -1.97 14.60
C ALA A 50 -0.61 -2.78 14.05
N ILE A 51 -0.62 -3.09 12.74
CA ILE A 51 -1.77 -3.76 12.11
C ILE A 51 -2.07 -5.16 12.65
N GLN A 52 -1.10 -5.80 13.30
CA GLN A 52 -1.28 -7.11 13.93
C GLN A 52 -2.09 -7.07 15.25
N GLN A 53 -2.40 -5.88 15.78
CA GLN A 53 -2.92 -5.71 17.15
C GLN A 53 -4.34 -5.16 17.20
N GLY A 54 -5.32 -6.04 17.06
CA GLY A 54 -6.73 -5.67 17.16
C GLY A 54 -7.33 -5.39 15.78
N ASN A 55 -8.29 -4.46 15.72
CA ASN A 55 -8.99 -4.14 14.47
C ASN A 55 -8.46 -2.82 13.92
N HIS A 56 -7.96 -2.87 12.69
CA HIS A 56 -7.40 -1.72 11.98
C HIS A 56 -8.06 -1.55 10.62
N SER A 57 -8.09 -0.30 10.14
CA SER A 57 -8.47 0.05 8.77
C SER A 57 -7.21 0.33 7.94
N VAL A 58 -7.13 -0.26 6.74
CA VAL A 58 -6.09 0.05 5.76
C VAL A 58 -6.73 0.62 4.53
N GLU A 59 -6.28 1.80 4.11
CA GLU A 59 -6.81 2.51 2.95
C GLU A 59 -5.66 2.85 2.02
N GLY A 60 -5.77 2.47 0.75
CA GLY A 60 -4.81 2.80 -0.30
C GLY A 60 -5.49 3.64 -1.38
N THR A 61 -4.96 4.83 -1.65
CA THR A 61 -5.46 5.70 -2.72
C THR A 61 -4.36 5.91 -3.75
N PHE A 62 -4.64 5.50 -4.99
CA PHE A 62 -3.70 5.60 -6.10
C PHE A 62 -4.32 6.38 -7.26
N PRO A 63 -3.59 7.32 -7.87
CA PRO A 63 -4.05 7.98 -9.09
C PRO A 63 -4.29 6.96 -10.21
N CYS A 64 -5.29 7.20 -11.07
CA CYS A 64 -5.58 6.32 -12.21
C CYS A 64 -4.39 6.15 -13.17
N ALA A 65 -3.46 7.10 -13.22
CA ALA A 65 -2.25 6.98 -14.03
C ALA A 65 -1.25 5.96 -13.47
N VAL A 66 -1.38 5.58 -12.20
CA VAL A 66 -0.52 4.61 -11.50
C VAL A 66 -1.09 3.19 -11.58
N VAL A 67 -2.42 3.06 -11.65
CA VAL A 67 -3.13 1.77 -11.66
C VAL A 67 -3.56 1.43 -13.07
N SER A 68 -3.02 0.34 -13.60
CA SER A 68 -3.50 -0.28 -14.85
C SER A 68 -4.51 -1.40 -14.55
N PRO A 69 -5.52 -1.61 -15.42
CA PRO A 69 -6.44 -2.73 -15.27
C PRO A 69 -5.71 -4.08 -15.39
N LEU A 70 -6.14 -5.07 -14.58
CA LEU A 70 -5.66 -6.45 -14.69
C LEU A 70 -6.07 -7.02 -16.06
N PRO A 71 -5.17 -7.70 -16.80
CA PRO A 71 -5.56 -8.40 -18.02
C PRO A 71 -6.55 -9.52 -17.67
N ASN A 72 -7.66 -9.57 -18.42
CA ASN A 72 -8.68 -10.64 -18.33
C ASN A 72 -8.14 -11.99 -18.79
#